data_AF-A0A7V5KRF7-F1
#
_entry.id   AF-A0A7V5KRF7-F1
#
_cell.length_a   1.000
_cell.length_b   1.000
_cell.length_c   1.000
_cell.angle_alpha   90.00
_cell.angle_beta   90.00
_cell.angle_gamma   90.00
#
_symmetry.space_group_name_H-M   'P 1'
#
loop_
_entity.id
_entity.type
_entity.pdbx_description
1 polymer ?
#
loop_
_entity_poly.entity_id
_entity_poly.type
_entity_poly.pdbx_seq_one_letter_code
_entity_poly.pdbx_strand_id
1 'polypeptide(L)'
;MPEQQLEEKTYPIQWKWILIGAAVGVILLALLVPIVNATFVNKTVPLLMGTVVFLLTGIIVGYKSPGVTIREAALAGLIAILLADVLMFWIFDIPLSPLHGITFVVIAYLLALIGGWVGEVIQGTKGAAPSKHGIQWQWIAVGLAIGFILNYFSVFLLFIFFRFGEVGIVLSFALSFLIMGLIVGYKSPGVTILESALAGIGLIILEYFLITIGLGGGAFPAQYLMIGLAGSFVLGLLGGWLGELMQETAGTKG
;
A
#
# COMPACT_ATOMS: atom_id res chain seq x y z
N MET A 1 2.69 -10.08 41.60
CA MET A 1 1.77 -9.80 40.48
C MET A 1 1.55 -11.11 39.75
N PRO A 2 0.32 -11.63 39.67
CA PRO A 2 0.06 -12.81 38.86
C PRO A 2 0.19 -12.41 37.38
N GLU A 3 1.05 -13.11 36.63
CA GLU A 3 1.01 -13.11 35.16
C GLU A 3 -0.40 -13.51 34.73
N GLN A 4 -1.22 -12.54 34.34
CA GLN A 4 -2.38 -12.82 33.51
C GLN A 4 -1.83 -13.32 32.18
N GLN A 5 -1.80 -14.64 32.02
CA GLN A 5 -1.65 -15.30 30.74
C GLN A 5 -2.72 -14.70 29.82
N LEU A 6 -2.29 -13.86 28.89
CA LEU A 6 -3.11 -13.42 27.77
C LEU A 6 -3.45 -14.69 26.99
N GLU A 7 -4.61 -15.29 27.25
CA GLU A 7 -5.14 -16.34 26.39
C GLU A 7 -5.14 -15.82 24.96
N GLU A 8 -4.26 -16.37 24.12
CA GLU A 8 -4.21 -16.07 22.70
C GLU A 8 -5.51 -16.59 22.10
N LYS A 9 -6.50 -15.68 21.98
CA LYS A 9 -7.81 -16.01 21.44
C LYS A 9 -7.62 -16.42 19.98
N THR A 10 -7.60 -17.72 19.74
CA THR A 10 -7.43 -18.29 18.41
C THR A 10 -8.72 -18.10 17.63
N TYR A 11 -8.65 -17.28 16.58
CA TYR A 11 -9.76 -17.10 15.67
C TYR A 11 -9.71 -18.17 14.58
N PRO A 12 -10.82 -18.87 14.30
CA PRO A 12 -10.87 -19.84 13.20
C PRO A 12 -10.75 -19.10 11.86
N ILE A 13 -10.03 -19.72 10.91
CA ILE A 13 -9.82 -19.18 9.56
C ILE A 13 -11.16 -18.86 8.89
N GLN A 14 -11.30 -17.62 8.42
CA GLN A 14 -12.50 -17.14 7.75
C GLN A 14 -12.39 -17.26 6.22
N TRP A 15 -12.72 -18.45 5.68
CA TRP A 15 -12.68 -18.73 4.23
C TRP A 15 -13.47 -17.74 3.37
N LYS A 16 -14.58 -17.21 3.89
CA LYS A 16 -15.37 -16.17 3.21
C LYS A 16 -14.50 -14.98 2.78
N TRP A 17 -13.66 -14.47 3.68
CA TRP A 17 -12.83 -13.30 3.40
C TRP A 17 -11.64 -13.63 2.52
N ILE A 18 -11.09 -14.84 2.65
CA ILE A 18 -10.06 -15.35 1.74
C ILE A 18 -10.56 -15.35 0.30
N LEU A 19 -11.76 -15.91 0.05
CA LEU A 19 -12.33 -16.00 -1.29
C LEU A 19 -12.71 -14.64 -1.86
N ILE A 20 -13.29 -13.74 -1.04
CA ILE A 20 -13.60 -12.37 -1.47
C ILE A 20 -12.30 -11.62 -1.82
N GLY A 21 -11.29 -11.69 -0.96
CA GLY A 21 -10.00 -11.06 -1.21
C GLY A 21 -9.36 -11.60 -2.50
N ALA A 22 -9.32 -12.91 -2.66
CA ALA A 22 -8.78 -13.54 -3.86
C ALA A 22 -9.52 -13.08 -5.12
N ALA A 23 -10.85 -13.08 -5.11
CA ALA A 23 -11.65 -12.61 -6.23
C ALA A 23 -11.39 -11.14 -6.58
N VAL A 24 -11.32 -10.26 -5.57
CA VAL A 24 -11.00 -8.85 -5.76
C VAL A 24 -9.60 -8.68 -6.38
N GLY A 25 -8.60 -9.39 -5.85
CA GLY A 25 -7.23 -9.36 -6.37
C GLY A 25 -7.15 -9.81 -7.82
N VAL A 26 -7.80 -10.93 -8.17
CA VAL A 26 -7.85 -11.43 -9.55
C VAL A 26 -8.54 -10.45 -10.49
N ILE A 27 -9.69 -9.89 -10.10
CA ILE A 27 -10.43 -8.92 -10.92
C ILE A 27 -9.57 -7.66 -11.14
N LEU A 28 -8.95 -7.13 -10.09
CA LEU A 28 -8.09 -5.95 -10.20
C LEU A 28 -6.88 -6.23 -11.10
N LEU A 29 -6.22 -7.39 -10.96
CA LEU A 29 -5.11 -7.77 -11.84
C LEU A 29 -5.57 -7.91 -13.29
N ALA A 30 -6.68 -8.63 -13.53
CA ALA A 30 -7.21 -8.86 -14.87
C ALA A 30 -7.63 -7.57 -15.58
N LEU A 31 -8.03 -6.53 -14.83
CA LEU A 31 -8.36 -5.23 -15.38
C LEU A 31 -7.10 -4.35 -15.57
N LEU A 32 -6.26 -4.25 -14.53
CA LEU A 32 -5.17 -3.27 -14.50
C LEU A 32 -3.96 -3.71 -15.32
N VAL A 33 -3.54 -4.98 -15.24
CA VAL A 33 -2.33 -5.47 -15.90
C VAL A 33 -2.42 -5.31 -17.42
N PRO A 34 -3.50 -5.68 -18.12
CA PRO A 34 -3.59 -5.48 -19.57
C PRO A 34 -3.58 -4.01 -19.98
N ILE A 35 -4.29 -3.15 -19.24
CA ILE A 35 -4.33 -1.71 -19.52
C ILE A 35 -2.94 -1.09 -19.38
N VAL A 36 -2.23 -1.41 -18.30
CA VAL A 36 -0.86 -0.92 -18.07
C VAL A 36 0.10 -1.51 -19.11
N ASN A 37 -0.02 -2.79 -19.45
CA ASN A 37 0.82 -3.47 -20.46
C ASN A 37 0.63 -2.89 -21.87
N ALA A 38 -0.58 -2.44 -22.22
CA ALA A 38 -0.87 -1.76 -23.47
C ALA A 38 -0.37 -0.31 -23.50
N THR A 39 -0.25 0.33 -22.33
CA THR A 39 0.14 1.75 -22.20
C THR A 39 1.65 1.93 -22.13
N PHE A 40 2.35 1.04 -21.43
CA PHE A 40 3.78 1.18 -21.13
C PHE A 40 4.61 0.13 -21.86
N VAL A 41 5.69 0.60 -22.52
CA VAL A 41 6.65 -0.28 -23.21
C VAL A 41 7.43 -1.14 -22.22
N ASN A 42 7.74 -0.60 -21.04
CA ASN A 42 8.50 -1.30 -20.00
C ASN A 42 7.61 -2.33 -19.27
N LYS A 43 7.92 -3.61 -19.46
CA LYS A 43 7.18 -4.75 -18.89
C LYS A 43 7.28 -4.88 -17.36
N THR A 44 8.21 -4.17 -16.72
CA THR A 44 8.30 -4.14 -15.26
C THR A 44 7.22 -3.24 -14.64
N VAL A 45 6.66 -2.27 -15.39
CA VAL A 45 5.58 -1.40 -14.90
C VAL A 45 4.28 -2.19 -14.63
N PRO A 46 3.79 -3.06 -15.54
CA PRO A 46 2.68 -3.98 -15.24
C PRO A 46 2.93 -4.87 -14.02
N LEU A 47 4.16 -5.36 -13.82
CA LEU A 47 4.50 -6.20 -12.67
C LEU A 47 4.41 -5.39 -11.35
N LEU A 48 4.89 -4.15 -11.33
CA LEU A 48 4.71 -3.27 -10.18
C LEU A 48 3.25 -2.91 -9.93
N MET A 49 2.44 -2.73 -10.97
CA MET A 49 1.00 -2.56 -10.76
C MET A 49 0.41 -3.80 -10.10
N GLY A 50 0.86 -5.00 -10.49
CA GLY A 50 0.46 -6.24 -9.86
C GLY A 50 0.83 -6.30 -8.37
N THR A 51 2.02 -5.85 -7.99
CA THR A 51 2.45 -5.82 -6.58
C THR A 51 1.54 -4.91 -5.73
N VAL A 52 1.11 -3.78 -6.27
CA VAL A 52 0.15 -2.88 -5.61
C VAL A 52 -1.21 -3.57 -5.40
N VAL A 53 -1.69 -4.35 -6.36
CA VAL A 53 -2.96 -5.09 -6.23
C VAL A 53 -2.89 -6.12 -5.10
N PHE A 54 -1.77 -6.80 -4.91
CA PHE A 54 -1.62 -7.76 -3.80
C PHE A 54 -1.58 -7.08 -2.44
N LEU A 55 -0.89 -5.94 -2.33
CA LEU A 55 -0.91 -5.13 -1.12
C LEU A 55 -2.33 -4.68 -0.78
N LEU A 56 -3.08 -4.16 -1.76
CA LEU A 56 -4.49 -3.78 -1.63
C LEU A 56 -5.39 -4.94 -1.22
N THR A 57 -5.22 -6.11 -1.85
CA THR A 57 -5.96 -7.33 -1.52
C THR A 57 -5.75 -7.70 -0.06
N GLY A 58 -4.50 -7.65 0.40
CA GLY A 58 -4.16 -7.85 1.80
C GLY A 58 -4.85 -6.85 2.72
N ILE A 59 -4.81 -5.56 2.40
CA ILE A 59 -5.47 -4.49 3.20
C ILE A 59 -6.97 -4.73 3.30
N ILE A 60 -7.64 -5.08 2.19
CA ILE A 60 -9.08 -5.32 2.16
C ILE A 60 -9.45 -6.49 3.08
N VAL A 61 -8.71 -7.60 3.00
CA VAL A 61 -8.93 -8.76 3.86
C VAL A 61 -8.64 -8.40 5.31
N GLY A 62 -7.50 -7.76 5.57
CA GLY A 62 -7.08 -7.41 6.93
C GLY A 62 -8.02 -6.41 7.61
N TYR A 63 -8.61 -5.51 6.85
CA TYR A 63 -9.55 -4.52 7.37
C TYR A 63 -10.96 -5.09 7.62
N LYS A 64 -11.38 -6.09 6.85
CA LYS A 64 -12.76 -6.62 6.90
C LYS A 64 -12.90 -7.93 7.67
N SER A 65 -11.88 -8.76 7.68
CA SER A 65 -11.93 -10.04 8.39
C SER A 65 -11.86 -9.82 9.91
N PRO A 66 -12.60 -10.58 10.73
CA PRO A 66 -12.55 -10.45 12.19
C PRO A 66 -11.32 -11.16 12.78
N GLY A 67 -10.63 -10.51 13.72
CA GLY A 67 -9.57 -11.13 14.52
C GLY A 67 -8.15 -10.89 13.99
N VAL A 68 -7.30 -11.92 14.06
CA VAL A 68 -5.94 -11.91 13.47
C VAL A 68 -6.03 -12.54 12.09
N THR A 69 -5.89 -11.70 11.08
CA THR A 69 -6.28 -11.87 9.68
C THR A 69 -5.09 -11.86 8.71
N ILE A 70 -3.86 -11.59 9.19
CA ILE A 70 -2.63 -11.67 8.38
C ILE A 70 -2.57 -13.00 7.59
N ARG A 71 -2.96 -14.12 8.22
CA ARG A 71 -2.99 -15.43 7.57
C ARG A 71 -4.00 -15.51 6.42
N GLU A 72 -5.17 -14.90 6.61
CA GLU A 72 -6.25 -14.89 5.61
C GLU A 72 -5.87 -13.99 4.42
N ALA A 73 -5.25 -12.85 4.70
CA ALA A 73 -4.70 -11.97 3.68
C ALA A 73 -3.63 -12.67 2.83
N ALA A 74 -2.73 -13.42 3.48
CA ALA A 74 -1.69 -14.20 2.80
C ALA A 74 -2.28 -15.27 1.87
N LEU A 75 -3.26 -16.02 2.36
CA LEU A 75 -3.94 -17.06 1.57
C LEU A 75 -4.74 -16.45 0.42
N ALA A 76 -5.42 -15.32 0.65
CA ALA A 76 -6.13 -14.60 -0.42
C ALA A 76 -5.17 -14.15 -1.52
N GLY A 77 -4.04 -13.56 -1.13
CA GLY A 77 -2.99 -13.14 -2.06
C GLY A 77 -2.39 -14.32 -2.83
N LEU A 78 -2.13 -15.44 -2.16
CA LEU A 78 -1.61 -16.66 -2.79
C LEU A 78 -2.58 -17.23 -3.83
N ILE A 79 -3.86 -17.34 -3.50
CA ILE A 79 -4.87 -17.81 -4.45
C ILE A 79 -4.98 -16.82 -5.62
N ALA A 80 -5.00 -15.51 -5.33
CA ALA A 80 -5.06 -14.49 -6.38
C ALA A 80 -3.88 -14.56 -7.33
N ILE A 81 -2.65 -14.75 -6.85
CA ILE A 81 -1.48 -14.80 -7.72
C ILE A 81 -1.44 -16.07 -8.56
N LEU A 82 -1.80 -17.23 -8.00
CA LEU A 82 -1.83 -18.46 -8.76
C LEU A 82 -2.85 -18.38 -9.91
N LEU A 83 -4.03 -17.80 -9.65
CA LEU A 83 -5.02 -17.55 -10.68
C LEU A 83 -4.54 -16.50 -11.68
N ALA A 84 -3.92 -15.41 -11.20
CA ALA A 84 -3.40 -14.36 -12.07
C ALA A 84 -2.25 -14.85 -12.96
N ASP A 85 -1.39 -15.75 -12.49
CA ASP A 85 -0.33 -16.36 -13.28
C ASP A 85 -0.90 -17.16 -14.45
N VAL A 86 -1.97 -17.93 -14.19
CA VAL A 86 -2.74 -18.60 -15.25
C VAL A 86 -3.31 -17.58 -16.25
N LEU A 87 -3.89 -16.48 -15.79
CA LEU A 87 -4.42 -15.43 -16.68
C LEU A 87 -3.30 -14.76 -17.50
N MET A 88 -2.17 -14.43 -16.88
CA MET A 88 -1.05 -13.76 -17.54
C MET A 88 -0.43 -14.63 -18.63
N PHE A 89 -0.23 -15.92 -18.35
CA PHE A 89 0.40 -16.85 -19.29
C PHE A 89 -0.56 -17.28 -20.41
N TRP A 90 -1.79 -17.66 -20.06
CA TRP A 90 -2.72 -18.27 -21.02
C TRP A 90 -3.65 -17.29 -21.72
N ILE A 91 -3.90 -16.11 -21.14
CA ILE A 91 -4.84 -15.13 -21.70
C ILE A 91 -4.12 -13.88 -22.21
N PHE A 92 -3.20 -13.32 -21.41
CA PHE A 92 -2.55 -12.04 -21.76
C PHE A 92 -1.25 -12.20 -22.53
N ASP A 93 -0.77 -13.42 -22.73
CA ASP A 93 0.47 -13.74 -23.43
C ASP A 93 1.66 -12.90 -22.91
N ILE A 94 1.78 -12.82 -21.58
CA ILE A 94 2.89 -12.15 -20.88
C ILE A 94 3.85 -13.25 -20.40
N PRO A 95 4.84 -13.66 -21.20
CA PRO A 95 5.76 -14.73 -20.82
C PRO A 95 6.67 -14.24 -19.69
N LEU A 96 6.50 -14.80 -18.50
CA LEU A 96 7.46 -14.66 -17.41
C LEU A 96 8.44 -15.82 -17.47
N SER A 97 9.74 -15.54 -17.32
CA SER A 97 10.69 -16.62 -17.10
C SER A 97 10.39 -17.29 -15.75
N PRO A 98 10.70 -18.59 -15.58
CA PRO A 98 10.38 -19.31 -14.33
C PRO A 98 10.88 -18.60 -13.07
N LEU A 99 12.09 -18.00 -13.13
CA LEU A 99 12.65 -17.25 -12.01
C LEU A 99 11.84 -15.98 -11.70
N HIS A 100 11.42 -15.23 -12.72
CA HIS A 100 10.58 -14.04 -12.54
C HIS A 100 9.19 -14.41 -12.01
N GLY A 101 8.60 -15.50 -12.49
CA GLY A 101 7.33 -16.02 -11.98
C GLY A 101 7.40 -16.39 -10.49
N ILE A 102 8.41 -17.17 -10.09
CA ILE A 102 8.64 -17.51 -8.67
C ILE A 102 8.86 -16.25 -7.83
N THR A 103 9.68 -15.32 -8.31
CA THR A 103 9.99 -14.08 -7.59
C THR A 103 8.72 -13.23 -7.41
N PHE A 104 7.89 -13.15 -8.45
CA PHE A 104 6.63 -12.42 -8.41
C PHE A 104 5.64 -13.04 -7.43
N VAL A 105 5.53 -14.37 -7.39
CA VAL A 105 4.70 -15.09 -6.38
C VAL A 105 5.16 -14.80 -4.95
N VAL A 106 6.47 -14.85 -4.69
CA VAL A 106 7.02 -14.57 -3.36
C VAL A 106 6.75 -13.13 -2.95
N ILE A 107 7.00 -12.16 -3.84
CA ILE A 107 6.75 -10.74 -3.57
C ILE A 107 5.26 -10.48 -3.36
N ALA A 108 4.39 -11.05 -4.20
CA ALA A 108 2.94 -10.93 -4.09
C ALA A 108 2.44 -11.45 -2.73
N TYR A 109 2.93 -12.62 -2.31
CA TYR A 109 2.60 -13.20 -1.01
C TYR A 109 3.04 -12.31 0.16
N LEU A 110 4.28 -11.82 0.13
CA LEU A 110 4.81 -10.91 1.16
C LEU A 110 4.02 -9.59 1.22
N LEU A 111 3.63 -9.04 0.08
CA LEU A 111 2.83 -7.82 0.04
C LEU A 111 1.41 -8.04 0.52
N ALA A 112 0.81 -9.19 0.24
CA ALA A 112 -0.48 -9.54 0.81
C ALA A 112 -0.41 -9.67 2.34
N LEU A 113 0.67 -10.23 2.89
CA LEU A 113 0.94 -10.25 4.34
C LEU A 113 1.06 -8.84 4.93
N ILE A 114 1.88 -7.98 4.31
CA ILE A 114 2.04 -6.58 4.73
C ILE A 114 0.68 -5.86 4.65
N GLY A 115 -0.08 -6.10 3.59
CA GLY A 115 -1.42 -5.53 3.42
C GLY A 115 -2.36 -5.98 4.52
N GLY A 116 -2.39 -7.29 4.84
CA GLY A 116 -3.17 -7.83 5.95
C GLY A 116 -2.83 -7.14 7.27
N TRP A 117 -1.53 -7.00 7.56
CA TRP A 117 -1.05 -6.28 8.73
C TRP A 117 -1.52 -4.82 8.75
N VAL A 118 -1.41 -4.10 7.63
CA VAL A 118 -1.89 -2.71 7.50
C VAL A 118 -3.40 -2.64 7.75
N GLY A 119 -4.16 -3.57 7.17
CA GLY A 119 -5.62 -3.65 7.33
C GLY A 119 -6.03 -3.82 8.80
N GLU A 120 -5.34 -4.70 9.54
CA GLU A 120 -5.58 -4.90 10.98
C GLU A 120 -5.27 -3.64 11.80
N VAL A 121 -4.18 -2.95 11.49
CA VAL A 121 -3.82 -1.69 12.18
C VAL A 121 -4.91 -0.64 11.96
N ILE A 122 -5.42 -0.51 10.74
CA ILE A 122 -6.52 0.41 10.41
C ILE A 122 -7.85 -0.02 11.05
N GLN A 123 -8.10 -1.32 11.17
CA GLN A 123 -9.28 -1.89 11.81
C GLN A 123 -9.27 -1.68 13.33
N GLY A 124 -8.08 -1.56 13.94
CA GLY A 124 -7.91 -1.43 15.39
C GLY A 124 -7.93 -2.77 16.13
N THR A 125 -7.69 -3.89 15.45
CA THR A 125 -7.68 -5.24 16.05
C THR A 125 -6.38 -5.58 16.77
N LYS A 126 -5.27 -4.86 16.48
CA LYS A 126 -4.06 -4.90 17.29
C LYS A 126 -4.25 -4.02 18.52
N GLY A 127 -4.49 -4.67 19.65
CA GLY A 127 -4.83 -4.03 20.92
C GLY A 127 -3.80 -3.00 21.41
N ALA A 128 -4.34 -2.06 22.19
CA ALA A 128 -3.68 -1.04 23.00
C ALA A 128 -2.68 -0.13 22.26
N ALA A 129 -3.15 1.08 21.97
CA ALA A 129 -2.30 2.18 21.54
C ALA A 129 -1.11 2.35 22.52
N PRO A 130 0.16 2.38 22.04
CA PRO A 130 1.21 3.03 22.81
C PRO A 130 0.73 4.46 23.12
N SER A 131 1.13 5.00 24.28
CA SER A 131 0.59 6.24 24.85
C SER A 131 0.25 7.30 23.80
N LYS A 132 -0.87 8.01 23.98
CA LYS A 132 -1.36 9.11 23.11
C LYS A 132 -0.37 10.27 22.90
N HIS A 133 0.84 10.17 23.44
CA HIS A 133 1.81 11.26 23.58
C HIS A 133 3.15 10.98 22.85
N GLY A 134 3.17 10.13 21.83
CA GLY A 134 4.40 9.81 21.09
C GLY A 134 4.19 9.39 19.64
N ILE A 135 5.31 9.33 18.90
CA ILE A 135 5.34 8.85 17.50
C ILE A 135 5.03 7.35 17.46
N GLN A 136 4.03 6.98 16.67
CA GLN A 136 3.65 5.61 16.42
C GLN A 136 4.24 5.13 15.09
N TRP A 137 5.36 4.39 15.17
CA TRP A 137 6.05 3.83 14.01
C TRP A 137 5.17 2.97 13.11
N GLN A 138 4.17 2.29 13.68
CA GLN A 138 3.19 1.52 12.91
C GLN A 138 2.41 2.41 11.92
N TRP A 139 2.06 3.64 12.29
CA TRP A 139 1.32 4.57 11.43
C TRP A 139 2.19 5.18 10.33
N ILE A 140 3.50 5.32 10.57
CA ILE A 140 4.47 5.65 9.51
C ILE A 140 4.50 4.53 8.46
N ALA A 141 4.55 3.26 8.91
CA ALA A 141 4.56 2.12 8.01
C ALA A 141 3.21 1.93 7.26
N VAL A 142 2.07 2.16 7.93
CA VAL A 142 0.75 2.21 7.29
C VAL A 142 0.71 3.33 6.23
N GLY A 143 1.20 4.53 6.58
CA GLY A 143 1.30 5.65 5.66
C GLY A 143 2.14 5.31 4.43
N LEU A 144 3.31 4.68 4.62
CA LEU A 144 4.16 4.24 3.52
C LEU A 144 3.45 3.23 2.60
N ALA A 145 2.73 2.26 3.16
CA ALA A 145 1.98 1.29 2.36
C ALA A 145 0.81 1.92 1.59
N ILE A 146 0.02 2.78 2.24
CA ILE A 146 -1.09 3.50 1.62
C ILE A 146 -0.57 4.46 0.54
N GLY A 147 0.45 5.24 0.87
CA GLY A 147 1.07 6.17 -0.06
C GLY A 147 1.67 5.45 -1.26
N PHE A 148 2.31 4.29 -1.06
CA PHE A 148 2.78 3.45 -2.17
C PHE A 148 1.62 3.08 -3.10
N ILE A 149 0.48 2.63 -2.58
CA ILE A 149 -0.70 2.37 -3.41
C ILE A 149 -1.16 3.64 -4.14
N LEU A 150 -1.33 4.74 -3.40
CA LEU A 150 -1.86 5.98 -3.94
C LEU A 150 -0.95 6.58 -5.01
N ASN A 151 0.38 6.48 -4.88
CA ASN A 151 1.32 6.96 -5.88
C ASN A 151 1.13 6.20 -7.19
N TYR A 152 1.01 4.88 -7.13
CA TYR A 152 0.84 4.07 -8.34
C TYR A 152 -0.54 4.27 -8.97
N PHE A 153 -1.60 4.29 -8.17
CA PHE A 153 -2.93 4.58 -8.69
C PHE A 153 -3.00 5.98 -9.28
N SER A 154 -2.49 7.00 -8.58
CA SER A 154 -2.57 8.39 -9.06
C SER A 154 -1.69 8.57 -10.30
N VAL A 155 -0.42 8.17 -10.26
CA VAL A 155 0.49 8.40 -11.40
C VAL A 155 0.08 7.55 -12.60
N PHE A 156 -0.08 6.23 -12.45
CA PHE A 156 -0.30 5.37 -13.60
C PHE A 156 -1.74 5.43 -14.12
N LEU A 157 -2.76 5.43 -13.25
CA LEU A 157 -4.14 5.50 -13.75
C LEU A 157 -4.48 6.87 -14.30
N LEU A 158 -4.11 7.96 -13.61
CA LEU A 158 -4.38 9.28 -14.14
C LEU A 158 -3.60 9.51 -15.43
N PHE A 159 -2.39 8.96 -15.58
CA PHE A 159 -1.66 9.02 -16.85
C PHE A 159 -2.42 8.27 -17.97
N ILE A 160 -3.02 7.11 -17.70
CA ILE A 160 -3.84 6.37 -18.67
C ILE A 160 -4.99 7.24 -19.20
N PHE A 161 -5.67 8.00 -18.33
CA PHE A 161 -6.83 8.81 -18.72
C PHE A 161 -6.47 10.18 -19.31
N PHE A 162 -5.49 10.87 -18.73
CA PHE A 162 -5.22 12.28 -19.04
C PHE A 162 -3.96 12.49 -19.89
N ARG A 163 -3.08 11.49 -20.01
CA ARG A 163 -1.82 11.55 -20.77
C ARG A 163 -1.02 12.82 -20.51
N PHE A 164 -0.91 13.20 -19.25
CA PHE A 164 -0.22 14.44 -18.87
C PHE A 164 1.31 14.29 -18.97
N GLY A 165 1.99 15.42 -19.14
CA GLY A 165 3.44 15.52 -19.03
C GLY A 165 3.91 15.57 -17.57
N GLU A 166 5.16 15.99 -17.38
CA GLU A 166 5.85 16.01 -16.07
C GLU A 166 5.06 16.71 -14.96
N VAL A 167 4.42 17.84 -15.29
CA VAL A 167 3.61 18.61 -14.33
C VAL A 167 2.47 17.76 -13.76
N GLY A 168 1.80 16.95 -14.59
CA GLY A 168 0.71 16.10 -14.11
C GLY A 168 1.20 14.93 -13.26
N ILE A 169 2.42 14.42 -13.51
CA ILE A 169 3.06 13.41 -12.65
C ILE A 169 3.30 14.02 -11.26
N VAL A 170 3.87 15.23 -11.20
CA VAL A 170 4.13 15.94 -9.94
C VAL A 170 2.83 16.21 -9.19
N LEU A 171 1.77 16.65 -9.87
CA LEU A 171 0.45 16.87 -9.24
C LEU A 171 -0.18 15.56 -8.74
N SER A 172 0.03 14.45 -9.46
CA SER A 172 -0.47 13.13 -9.03
C SER A 172 0.22 12.66 -7.75
N PHE A 173 1.54 12.83 -7.66
CA PHE A 173 2.29 12.60 -6.42
C PHE A 173 1.88 13.55 -5.31
N ALA A 174 1.64 14.82 -5.62
CA ALA A 174 1.21 15.79 -4.62
C ALA A 174 -0.14 15.39 -3.99
N LEU A 175 -1.08 14.96 -4.84
CA LEU A 175 -2.38 14.47 -4.41
C LEU A 175 -2.27 13.21 -3.54
N SER A 176 -1.44 12.25 -3.95
CA SER A 176 -1.27 11.01 -3.18
C SER A 176 -0.64 11.26 -1.82
N PHE A 177 0.37 12.14 -1.70
CA PHE A 177 0.95 12.52 -0.40
C PHE A 177 -0.06 13.21 0.50
N LEU A 178 -0.89 14.10 -0.06
CA LEU A 178 -1.93 14.79 0.70
C LEU A 178 -2.97 13.81 1.23
N ILE A 179 -3.47 12.89 0.39
CA ILE A 179 -4.47 11.88 0.77
C ILE A 179 -3.89 10.88 1.78
N MET A 180 -2.66 10.40 1.56
CA MET A 180 -1.96 9.55 2.50
C MET A 180 -1.85 10.23 3.86
N GLY A 181 -1.38 11.48 3.89
CA GLY A 181 -1.26 12.25 5.13
C GLY A 181 -2.61 12.45 5.80
N LEU A 182 -3.67 12.70 5.04
CA LEU A 182 -5.03 12.82 5.58
C LEU A 182 -5.49 11.52 6.24
N ILE A 183 -5.27 10.37 5.61
CA ILE A 183 -5.67 9.07 6.16
C ILE A 183 -4.90 8.76 7.45
N VAL A 184 -3.57 8.97 7.45
CA VAL A 184 -2.73 8.76 8.65
C VAL A 184 -3.13 9.74 9.75
N GLY A 185 -3.28 11.02 9.41
CA GLY A 185 -3.75 12.07 10.31
C GLY A 185 -5.09 11.76 10.96
N TYR A 186 -6.02 11.24 10.16
CA TYR A 186 -7.37 10.93 10.63
C TYR A 186 -7.46 9.63 11.45
N LYS A 187 -6.56 8.67 11.24
CA LYS A 187 -6.66 7.35 11.88
C LYS A 187 -5.65 7.12 13.00
N SER A 188 -4.52 7.81 12.99
CA SER A 188 -3.49 7.63 14.01
C SER A 188 -3.92 8.23 15.37
N PRO A 189 -3.64 7.55 16.50
CA PRO A 189 -3.77 8.10 17.85
C PRO A 189 -2.49 8.81 18.37
N GLY A 190 -1.43 8.90 17.55
CA GLY A 190 -0.13 9.47 17.93
C GLY A 190 0.05 10.93 17.52
N VAL A 191 1.31 11.32 17.25
CA VAL A 191 1.66 12.65 16.72
C VAL A 191 1.45 12.64 15.21
N THR A 192 0.19 12.79 14.79
CA THR A 192 -0.25 12.33 13.48
C THR A 192 0.32 13.16 12.32
N ILE A 193 0.52 14.48 12.53
CA ILE A 193 1.16 15.37 11.55
C ILE A 193 2.59 14.89 11.22
N LEU A 194 3.37 14.55 12.25
CA LEU A 194 4.77 14.14 12.07
C LEU A 194 4.86 12.73 11.47
N GLU A 195 3.98 11.82 11.87
CA GLU A 195 3.91 10.46 11.32
C GLU A 195 3.61 10.48 9.82
N SER A 196 2.67 11.33 9.40
CA SER A 196 2.30 11.53 8.00
C SER A 196 3.47 12.06 7.17
N ALA A 197 4.23 13.01 7.72
CA ALA A 197 5.38 13.60 7.04
C ALA A 197 6.54 12.61 6.91
N LEU A 198 6.81 11.83 7.96
CA LEU A 198 7.83 10.77 7.93
C LEU A 198 7.46 9.63 6.97
N ALA A 199 6.16 9.30 6.85
CA ALA A 199 5.69 8.35 5.85
C ALA A 199 5.96 8.85 4.42
N GLY A 200 5.73 10.14 4.15
CA GLY A 200 6.05 10.76 2.86
C GLY A 200 7.54 10.67 2.50
N ILE A 201 8.42 10.99 3.45
CA ILE A 201 9.89 10.84 3.27
C ILE A 201 10.24 9.38 2.96
N GLY A 202 9.76 8.45 3.79
CA GLY A 202 10.03 7.02 3.63
C GLY A 202 9.56 6.49 2.28
N LEU A 203 8.43 6.98 1.78
CA LEU A 203 7.89 6.63 0.48
C LEU A 203 8.77 7.12 -0.67
N ILE A 204 9.26 8.36 -0.64
CA ILE A 204 10.19 8.86 -1.67
C ILE A 204 11.49 8.06 -1.68
N ILE A 205 12.01 7.70 -0.51
CA ILE A 205 13.22 6.86 -0.40
C ILE A 205 12.95 5.49 -1.02
N LEU A 206 11.82 4.86 -0.68
CA LEU A 206 11.42 3.57 -1.24
C LEU A 206 11.30 3.63 -2.77
N GLU A 207 10.63 4.66 -3.29
CA GLU A 207 10.45 4.83 -4.74
C GLU A 207 11.78 5.09 -5.45
N TYR A 208 12.67 5.88 -4.86
CA TYR A 208 14.00 6.08 -5.39
C TYR A 208 14.74 4.75 -5.54
N PHE A 209 14.77 3.91 -4.50
CA PHE A 209 15.39 2.58 -4.59
C PHE A 209 14.71 1.69 -5.63
N LEU A 210 13.39 1.71 -5.67
CA LEU A 210 12.63 0.86 -6.58
C LEU A 210 12.80 1.27 -8.05
N ILE A 211 12.89 2.56 -8.35
CA ILE A 211 13.12 3.02 -9.73
C ILE A 211 14.59 2.81 -10.13
N THR A 212 15.54 3.16 -9.26
CA THR A 212 16.98 3.08 -9.57
C THR A 212 17.48 1.65 -9.65
N ILE A 213 17.13 0.80 -8.68
CA ILE A 213 17.58 -0.59 -8.59
C ILE A 213 16.57 -1.53 -9.25
N GLY A 214 15.27 -1.35 -8.98
CA GLY A 214 14.24 -2.29 -9.41
C GLY A 214 13.82 -2.15 -10.87
N LEU A 215 13.57 -0.93 -11.34
CA LEU A 215 13.13 -0.65 -12.72
C LEU A 215 14.28 -0.43 -13.71
N GLY A 216 15.52 -0.32 -13.22
CA GLY A 216 16.68 0.01 -14.05
C GLY A 216 16.62 1.42 -14.64
N GLY A 217 15.89 2.35 -14.01
CA GLY A 217 15.68 3.71 -14.50
C GLY A 217 16.92 4.61 -14.44
N GLY A 218 18.02 4.13 -13.86
CA GLY A 218 19.23 4.92 -13.61
C GLY A 218 19.06 5.90 -12.45
N ALA A 219 20.18 6.46 -11.97
CA ALA A 219 20.15 7.47 -10.92
C ALA A 219 19.64 8.80 -11.47
N PHE A 220 18.67 9.42 -10.78
CA PHE A 220 18.20 10.77 -11.12
C PHE A 220 19.07 11.84 -10.47
N PRO A 221 19.11 13.05 -11.05
CA PRO A 221 19.71 14.21 -10.41
C PRO A 221 19.23 14.40 -8.97
N ALA A 222 20.17 14.66 -8.04
CA ALA A 222 19.89 14.83 -6.61
C ALA A 222 18.81 15.88 -6.33
N GLN A 223 18.69 16.91 -7.19
CA GLN A 223 17.64 17.92 -7.12
C GLN A 223 16.23 17.34 -7.12
N TYR A 224 15.94 16.32 -7.93
CA TYR A 224 14.59 15.74 -8.00
C TYR A 224 14.27 14.92 -6.75
N LEU A 225 15.28 14.22 -6.21
CA LEU A 225 15.15 13.54 -4.93
C LEU A 225 14.87 14.55 -3.80
N MET A 226 15.60 15.66 -3.76
CA MET A 226 15.39 16.71 -2.75
C MET A 226 14.01 17.37 -2.86
N ILE A 227 13.54 17.65 -4.09
CA ILE A 227 12.19 18.17 -4.34
C ILE A 227 11.15 17.16 -3.88
N GLY A 228 11.32 15.87 -4.20
CA GLY A 228 10.41 14.80 -3.75
C GLY A 228 10.37 14.69 -2.23
N LEU A 229 11.53 14.67 -1.57
CA LEU A 229 11.65 14.59 -0.11
C LEU A 229 10.99 15.80 0.57
N ALA A 230 11.33 17.02 0.14
CA ALA A 230 10.75 18.24 0.70
C ALA A 230 9.24 18.34 0.42
N GLY A 231 8.83 18.03 -0.81
CA GLY A 231 7.43 18.09 -1.24
C GLY A 231 6.56 17.08 -0.50
N SER A 232 6.99 15.82 -0.42
CA SER A 232 6.29 14.76 0.32
C SER A 232 6.22 15.04 1.82
N PHE A 233 7.27 15.62 2.41
CA PHE A 233 7.25 16.04 3.81
C PHE A 233 6.21 17.15 4.04
N VAL A 234 6.25 18.23 3.26
CA VAL A 234 5.31 19.36 3.42
C VAL A 234 3.87 18.94 3.15
N LEU A 235 3.61 18.17 2.10
CA LEU A 235 2.26 17.71 1.77
C LEU A 235 1.77 16.64 2.76
N GLY A 236 2.67 15.80 3.27
CA GLY A 236 2.38 14.88 4.37
C GLY A 236 2.00 15.61 5.65
N LEU A 237 2.71 16.69 6.02
CA LEU A 237 2.35 17.56 7.15
C LEU A 237 0.95 18.17 6.94
N LEU A 238 0.70 18.72 5.75
CA LEU A 238 -0.58 19.36 5.43
C LEU A 238 -1.74 18.35 5.48
N GLY A 239 -1.56 17.17 4.90
CA GLY A 239 -2.53 16.09 4.95
C GLY A 239 -2.78 15.64 6.38
N GLY A 240 -1.71 15.40 7.15
CA GLY A 240 -1.78 15.02 8.56
C GLY A 240 -2.57 16.03 9.39
N TRP A 241 -2.30 17.33 9.19
CA TRP A 241 -2.99 18.41 9.88
C TRP A 241 -4.49 18.44 9.55
N LEU A 242 -4.86 18.29 8.28
CA LEU A 242 -6.27 18.17 7.88
C LEU A 242 -6.94 16.94 8.53
N GLY A 243 -6.22 15.82 8.61
CA GLY A 243 -6.69 14.62 9.28
C GLY A 243 -6.96 14.83 10.78
N GLU A 244 -6.07 15.55 11.49
CA GLU A 244 -6.28 15.89 12.91
C GLU A 244 -7.51 16.77 13.13
N LEU A 245 -7.69 17.79 12.28
CA LEU A 245 -8.88 18.65 12.36
C LEU A 245 -10.17 17.84 12.19
N MET A 246 -10.16 16.83 11.32
CA MET A 246 -11.29 15.92 11.14
C MET A 246 -11.53 15.04 12.37
N GLN A 247 -10.47 14.58 13.08
CA GLN A 247 -10.62 13.85 14.34
C GLN A 247 -11.21 14.71 15.45
N GLU A 248 -10.78 15.96 15.56
CA GLU A 248 -11.27 16.91 16.56
C GLU A 248 -12.75 17.21 16.33
N THR A 249 -13.12 17.48 15.08
CA THR A 249 -14.51 17.71 14.68
C THR A 249 -15.40 16.49 14.94
N ALA A 250 -14.88 15.28 14.73
CA ALA A 250 -15.61 14.03 14.96
C ALA A 250 -15.73 13.64 16.45
N GLY A 251 -15.10 14.39 17.37
CA GLY A 251 -15.08 14.05 18.80
C GLY A 251 -14.29 12.79 19.13
N THR A 252 -13.41 12.35 18.22
CA THR A 252 -12.61 11.12 18.40
C THR A 252 -11.27 11.37 19.10
N LYS A 253 -10.88 12.64 19.26
CA LYS A 253 -9.76 13.08 20.11
C LYS A 253 -10.31 13.37 21.51
N GLY A 254 -9.99 12.51 22.46
CA GLY A 254 -10.24 12.70 23.90
C GLY A 254 -8.95 12.66 24.69
#